data_AF-A0A7J9Q048-F1
#
_entry.id   AF-A0A7J9Q048-F1
#
_cell.length_a   1.000
_cell.length_b   1.000
_cell.length_c   1.000
_cell.angle_alpha   90.00
_cell.angle_beta   90.00
_cell.angle_gamma   90.00
#
_symmetry.space_group_name_H-M   'P 1'
#
loop_
_entity.id
_entity.type
_entity.pdbx_description
1 polymer ?
#
loop_
_entity_poly.entity_id
_entity_poly.type
_entity_poly.pdbx_seq_one_letter_code
_entity_poly.pdbx_strand_id
1 'polypeptide(L)'
;MDFPYPRLHFGIRFLVLTGLLASILYLMTINDINSAWLAGFIAVCFLAIVLVSATPLFTSHCITDDGIRLRQGLLFNTLLPFGEIKSVESTETKLWAFGLFPAGDMGRIVFANSNRNLVSIKLKARRRFPMLLLRSGKEIIIDLNNPSEFVKAANDKLQR
;
A
#
# COMPACT_ATOMS: atom_id res chain seq x y z
N MET A 1 13.23 11.96 3.69
CA MET A 1 12.05 12.70 4.17
C MET A 1 10.84 11.80 4.07
N ASP A 2 10.07 11.67 5.15
CA ASP A 2 8.96 10.71 5.24
C ASP A 2 7.61 11.37 4.99
N PHE A 3 6.76 10.69 4.22
CA PHE A 3 5.45 11.14 3.79
C PHE A 3 4.40 10.07 4.12
N PRO A 4 3.62 10.25 5.20
CA PRO A 4 2.61 9.29 5.59
C PRO A 4 1.41 9.32 4.66
N TYR A 5 0.86 8.15 4.37
CA TYR A 5 -0.43 7.97 3.71
C TYR A 5 -1.58 7.87 4.73
N PRO A 6 -2.84 8.00 4.30
CA PRO A 6 -4.02 7.81 5.15
C PRO A 6 -4.10 6.39 5.74
N ARG A 7 -4.12 6.30 7.07
CA ARG A 7 -4.05 5.00 7.81
C ARG A 7 -5.38 4.46 8.30
N LEU A 8 -6.44 5.27 8.26
CA LEU A 8 -7.73 4.93 8.87
C LEU A 8 -8.30 3.60 8.34
N HIS A 9 -8.21 3.36 7.03
CA HIS A 9 -8.70 2.12 6.42
C HIS A 9 -7.97 0.87 6.93
N PHE A 10 -6.67 0.95 7.21
CA PHE A 10 -5.91 -0.15 7.79
C PHE A 10 -6.34 -0.43 9.23
N GLY A 11 -6.61 0.62 10.01
CA GLY A 11 -7.13 0.50 11.37
C GLY A 11 -8.52 -0.13 11.42
N ILE A 12 -9.45 0.35 10.59
CA ILE A 12 -10.80 -0.22 10.46
C ILE A 12 -10.72 -1.69 10.03
N ARG A 13 -9.91 -2.00 9.01
CA ARG A 13 -9.72 -3.37 8.53
C ARG A 13 -9.13 -4.27 9.61
N PHE A 14 -8.15 -3.79 10.37
CA PHE A 14 -7.56 -4.53 11.48
C PHE A 14 -8.61 -4.88 12.55
N LEU A 15 -9.44 -3.91 12.95
CA LEU A 15 -10.52 -4.12 13.93
C LEU A 15 -11.55 -5.12 13.41
N VAL A 16 -12.02 -4.96 12.17
CA VAL A 16 -13.03 -5.85 11.57
C VAL A 16 -12.51 -7.28 11.44
N LEU A 17 -11.29 -7.47 10.92
CA LEU A 17 -10.72 -8.82 10.76
C LEU A 17 -10.42 -9.49 12.11
N THR A 18 -9.96 -8.73 13.09
CA THR A 18 -9.71 -9.26 14.44
C THR A 18 -11.02 -9.64 15.13
N GLY A 19 -12.06 -8.81 15.00
CA GLY A 19 -13.39 -9.13 15.51
C GLY A 19 -13.98 -10.36 14.84
N LEU A 20 -13.85 -10.49 13.51
CA LEU A 20 -14.28 -11.67 12.77
C LEU A 20 -13.55 -12.93 13.23
N LEU A 21 -12.22 -12.85 13.40
CA LEU A 21 -11.42 -13.96 13.93
C LEU A 21 -11.92 -14.35 15.33
N ALA A 22 -12.12 -13.39 16.24
CA ALA A 22 -12.64 -13.65 17.58
C ALA A 22 -14.01 -14.36 17.55
N SER A 23 -14.93 -13.93 16.68
CA SER A 23 -16.23 -14.57 16.49
C SER A 23 -16.11 -16.02 15.98
N ILE A 24 -15.21 -16.27 15.01
CA ILE A 24 -14.95 -17.62 14.52
C ILE A 24 -14.41 -18.50 15.65
N LEU A 25 -13.45 -18.00 16.43
CA LEU A 25 -12.89 -18.74 17.56
C LEU A 25 -13.95 -19.09 18.61
N TYR A 26 -14.82 -18.13 18.93
CA TYR A 26 -15.95 -18.38 19.83
C TYR A 26 -16.85 -19.51 19.30
N LEU A 27 -17.22 -19.49 18.02
CA LEU A 27 -18.03 -20.55 17.42
C LEU A 27 -17.29 -21.90 17.41
N MET A 28 -15.98 -21.91 17.14
CA MET A 28 -15.18 -23.13 17.13
C MET A 28 -15.05 -23.77 18.52
N THR A 29 -14.99 -22.95 19.58
CA THR A 29 -14.97 -23.48 20.96
C THR A 29 -16.25 -24.20 21.36
N ILE A 30 -17.38 -23.91 20.71
CA ILE A 30 -18.68 -24.58 20.97
C ILE A 30 -18.75 -25.94 20.27
N ASN A 31 -17.95 -26.17 19.23
CA ASN A 31 -18.05 -27.36 18.35
C ASN A 31 -16.97 -28.42 18.62
N ASP A 32 -16.30 -28.39 19.78
CA ASP A 32 -15.27 -29.37 20.20
C ASP A 32 -14.22 -29.69 19.11
N ILE A 33 -13.78 -28.66 18.39
CA ILE A 33 -12.76 -28.80 17.35
C ILE A 33 -11.42 -29.10 17.98
N ASN A 34 -10.64 -29.99 17.34
CA ASN A 34 -9.29 -30.34 17.77
C ASN A 34 -8.41 -29.09 17.97
N SER A 35 -7.85 -28.97 19.17
CA SER A 35 -7.09 -27.82 19.64
C SER A 35 -5.82 -27.52 18.83
N ALA A 36 -5.18 -28.54 18.26
CA ALA A 36 -3.98 -28.37 17.43
C ALA A 36 -4.33 -27.68 16.09
N TRP A 37 -5.43 -28.09 15.45
CA TRP A 37 -5.92 -27.45 14.23
C TRP A 37 -6.39 -26.02 14.48
N LEU A 38 -7.06 -25.78 15.62
CA LEU A 38 -7.47 -24.46 16.04
C LEU A 38 -6.27 -23.52 16.25
N ALA A 39 -5.24 -23.98 16.95
CA ALA A 39 -4.02 -23.20 17.18
C ALA A 39 -3.30 -22.84 15.87
N GLY A 40 -3.19 -23.80 14.94
CA GLY A 40 -2.61 -23.56 13.62
C GLY A 40 -3.40 -22.53 12.81
N PHE A 41 -4.73 -22.64 12.81
CA PHE A 41 -5.62 -21.67 12.15
C PHE A 41 -5.46 -20.26 12.74
N ILE A 42 -5.47 -20.13 14.08
CA ILE A 42 -5.25 -18.85 14.77
C ILE A 42 -3.93 -18.23 14.35
N ALA A 43 -2.84 -19.00 14.40
CA ALA A 43 -1.51 -18.50 14.10
C ALA A 43 -1.44 -17.94 12.67
N VAL A 44 -1.97 -18.67 11.70
CA VAL A 44 -1.98 -18.24 10.29
C VAL A 44 -2.86 -17.00 10.09
N CYS A 45 -4.08 -16.99 10.63
CA CYS A 45 -4.99 -15.85 10.50
C CYS A 45 -4.43 -14.61 11.18
N PHE A 46 -3.92 -14.74 12.40
CA PHE A 46 -3.31 -13.64 13.13
C PHE A 46 -2.10 -13.07 12.38
N LEU A 47 -1.21 -13.93 11.89
CA LEU A 47 -0.07 -13.51 11.08
C LEU A 47 -0.52 -12.76 9.82
N ALA A 48 -1.54 -13.26 9.11
CA ALA A 48 -2.09 -12.60 7.93
C ALA A 48 -2.68 -11.22 8.26
N ILE A 49 -3.44 -11.10 9.36
CA ILE A 49 -4.00 -9.83 9.83
C ILE A 49 -2.89 -8.83 10.16
N VAL A 50 -1.85 -9.27 10.87
CA VAL A 50 -0.70 -8.42 11.22
C VAL A 50 -0.02 -7.93 9.94
N LEU A 51 0.37 -8.85 9.06
CA LEU A 51 1.09 -8.52 7.83
C LEU A 51 0.30 -7.55 6.94
N VAL A 52 -0.99 -7.80 6.76
CA VAL A 52 -1.81 -7.05 5.83
C VAL A 52 -2.31 -5.75 6.46
N SER A 53 -2.71 -5.73 7.73
CA SER A 53 -3.41 -4.57 8.33
C SER A 53 -2.62 -3.81 9.39
N ALA A 54 -1.82 -4.48 10.20
CA ALA A 54 -1.04 -3.81 11.24
C ALA A 54 0.23 -3.18 10.67
N THR A 55 0.99 -3.90 9.82
CA THR A 55 2.26 -3.38 9.32
C THR A 55 2.14 -2.05 8.56
N PRO A 56 1.09 -1.80 7.73
CA PRO A 56 0.94 -0.51 7.07
C PRO A 56 0.64 0.65 8.02
N LEU A 57 0.26 0.42 9.28
CA LEU A 57 0.08 1.50 10.24
C LEU A 57 1.40 2.15 10.66
N PHE A 58 2.52 1.43 10.50
CA PHE A 58 3.84 1.84 10.96
C PHE A 58 4.79 2.19 9.82
N THR A 59 4.28 2.36 8.61
CA THR A 59 5.10 2.72 7.45
C THR A 59 4.63 4.00 6.78
N SER A 60 5.50 4.55 5.96
CA SER A 60 5.34 5.78 5.19
C SER A 60 6.14 5.66 3.89
N HIS A 61 5.75 6.43 2.88
CA HIS A 61 6.61 6.64 1.71
C HIS A 61 7.77 7.53 2.12
N CYS A 62 8.93 7.40 1.47
CA CYS A 62 10.03 8.29 1.75
C CYS A 62 10.76 8.74 0.48
N ILE A 63 11.20 9.99 0.48
CA ILE A 63 12.09 10.55 -0.53
C ILE A 63 13.51 10.46 0.05
N THR A 64 14.38 9.80 -0.69
CA THR A 64 15.80 9.59 -0.40
C THR A 64 16.66 10.34 -1.43
N ASP A 65 17.98 10.28 -1.32
CA ASP A 65 18.86 10.87 -2.32
C ASP A 65 18.84 10.10 -3.65
N ASP A 66 18.64 8.78 -3.59
CA ASP A 66 18.63 7.91 -4.77
C ASP A 66 17.28 7.89 -5.50
N GLY A 67 16.20 8.23 -4.81
CA GLY A 67 14.85 8.14 -5.38
C GLY A 67 13.71 8.18 -4.37
N ILE A 68 12.53 7.82 -4.86
CA ILE A 68 11.30 7.73 -4.08
C ILE A 68 11.07 6.27 -3.69
N ARG A 69 11.09 5.97 -2.39
CA ARG A 69 10.74 4.67 -1.87
C ARG A 69 9.27 4.65 -1.49
N LEU A 70 8.51 3.83 -2.20
CA LEU A 70 7.12 3.58 -1.88
C LEU A 70 7.01 2.39 -0.94
N ARG A 71 6.43 2.60 0.25
CA ARG A 71 6.25 1.55 1.24
C ARG A 71 4.82 1.55 1.76
N GLN A 72 4.20 0.37 1.83
CA GLN A 72 2.89 0.16 2.40
C GLN A 72 2.88 -1.19 3.13
N GLY A 73 3.32 -1.17 4.38
CA GLY A 73 3.57 -2.35 5.20
C GLY A 73 4.86 -3.09 4.85
N LEU A 74 4.89 -4.38 5.18
CA LEU A 74 5.99 -5.29 4.84
C LEU A 74 5.88 -5.87 3.43
N LEU A 75 4.64 -6.01 2.92
CA LEU A 75 4.36 -6.66 1.65
C LEU A 75 4.66 -5.77 0.44
N PHE A 76 4.74 -4.46 0.64
CA PHE A 76 5.04 -3.51 -0.43
C PHE A 76 6.14 -2.55 -0.02
N ASN A 77 7.30 -2.66 -0.66
CA ASN A 77 8.47 -1.80 -0.51
C ASN A 77 9.24 -1.76 -1.83
N THR A 78 9.17 -0.65 -2.56
CA THR A 78 9.87 -0.48 -3.83
C THR A 78 10.58 0.87 -3.89
N LEU A 79 11.80 0.88 -4.40
CA LEU A 79 12.55 2.09 -4.71
C LEU A 79 12.38 2.45 -6.18
N LEU A 80 11.96 3.68 -6.44
CA LEU A 80 11.88 4.31 -7.76
C LEU A 80 13.02 5.32 -7.89
N PRO A 81 14.11 4.98 -8.60
CA PRO A 81 15.21 5.91 -8.82
C PRO A 81 14.74 7.15 -9.57
N PHE A 82 15.29 8.33 -9.23
CA PHE A 82 14.95 9.58 -9.95
C PHE A 82 15.23 9.49 -11.45
N GLY A 83 16.30 8.78 -11.83
CA GLY A 83 16.64 8.52 -13.22
C GLY A 83 15.54 7.80 -14.02
N GLU A 84 14.62 7.07 -13.36
CA GLU A 84 13.50 6.37 -13.99
C GLU A 84 12.19 7.17 -13.98
N ILE A 85 12.12 8.25 -13.20
CA ILE A 85 10.91 9.05 -13.02
C ILE A 85 10.85 10.13 -14.10
N LYS A 86 9.70 10.24 -14.76
CA LYS A 86 9.41 11.25 -15.78
C LYS A 86 8.80 12.51 -15.16
N SER A 87 7.80 12.36 -14.30
CA SER A 87 7.20 13.49 -13.58
C SER A 87 6.46 13.02 -12.32
N VAL A 88 6.29 13.95 -11.39
CA VAL A 88 5.51 13.77 -10.15
C VAL A 88 4.51 14.92 -10.05
N GLU A 89 3.23 14.60 -10.06
CA GLU A 89 2.13 15.56 -10.17
C GLU A 89 0.98 15.18 -9.23
N SER A 90 0.32 16.16 -8.63
CA SER A 90 -0.98 15.92 -7.98
C SER A 90 -2.01 15.49 -9.04
N THR A 91 -2.88 14.56 -8.69
CA THR A 91 -3.92 14.06 -9.61
C THR A 91 -5.26 13.92 -8.90
N GLU A 92 -6.34 14.14 -9.63
CA GLU A 92 -7.70 13.83 -9.19
C GLU A 92 -8.18 12.62 -9.99
N THR A 93 -7.63 11.45 -9.66
CA THR A 93 -8.02 10.22 -10.35
C THR A 93 -9.46 9.83 -9.94
N LYS A 94 -10.37 9.69 -10.91
CA LYS A 94 -11.76 9.23 -10.70
C LYS A 94 -11.89 7.72 -10.40
N LEU A 95 -10.79 6.97 -10.46
CA LEU A 95 -10.83 5.55 -10.14
C LEU A 95 -11.01 5.38 -8.64
N TRP A 96 -12.16 4.83 -8.25
CA TRP A 96 -12.40 4.36 -6.90
C TRP A 96 -11.63 3.05 -6.69
N ALA A 97 -10.33 3.17 -6.44
CA ALA A 97 -9.42 2.04 -6.28
C ALA A 97 -9.02 1.94 -4.80
N PHE A 98 -9.64 1.01 -4.06
CA PHE A 98 -9.24 0.67 -2.70
C PHE A 98 -8.19 -0.45 -2.70
N GLY A 99 -6.92 -0.11 -2.60
CA GLY A 99 -5.83 -1.08 -2.63
C GLY A 99 -5.23 -1.29 -4.03
N LEU A 100 -4.64 -2.46 -4.25
CA LEU A 100 -3.75 -2.72 -5.38
C LEU A 100 -4.49 -3.18 -6.64
N PHE A 101 -4.80 -2.23 -7.53
CA PHE A 101 -5.44 -2.55 -8.81
C PHE A 101 -4.57 -2.20 -10.02
N PRO A 102 -4.51 -3.08 -11.04
CA PRO A 102 -4.09 -2.69 -12.37
C PRO A 102 -5.27 -1.92 -12.98
N ALA A 103 -5.17 -0.61 -13.05
CA ALA A 103 -6.23 0.20 -13.64
C ALA A 103 -6.16 0.11 -15.18
N GLY A 104 -6.68 -0.98 -15.74
CA GLY A 104 -6.94 -1.17 -17.18
C GLY A 104 -5.76 -0.96 -18.14
N ASP A 105 -6.09 -0.86 -19.44
CA ASP A 105 -5.20 -0.80 -20.62
C ASP A 105 -4.05 0.23 -20.55
N MET A 106 -4.09 1.19 -19.62
CA MET A 106 -3.11 2.27 -19.53
C MET A 106 -1.85 1.93 -18.70
N GLY A 107 -1.78 0.76 -18.07
CA GLY A 107 -0.59 0.37 -17.30
C GLY A 107 -0.35 1.26 -16.07
N ARG A 108 -1.43 1.54 -15.33
CA ARG A 108 -1.39 2.27 -14.06
C ARG A 108 -1.44 1.30 -12.89
N ILE A 109 -0.69 1.62 -11.85
CA ILE A 109 -0.71 0.90 -10.57
C ILE A 109 -1.19 1.88 -9.50
N VAL A 110 -2.28 1.56 -8.83
CA VAL A 110 -2.85 2.42 -7.79
C VAL A 110 -2.56 1.83 -6.42
N PHE A 111 -2.06 2.68 -5.53
CA PHE A 111 -1.86 2.48 -4.09
C PHE A 111 -2.61 3.59 -3.35
N ALA A 112 -3.93 3.56 -3.44
CA ALA A 112 -4.77 4.51 -2.76
C ALA A 112 -5.64 3.78 -1.74
N ASN A 113 -5.73 4.37 -0.54
CA ASN A 113 -6.58 3.87 0.53
C ASN A 113 -7.81 4.77 0.70
N SER A 114 -7.67 6.08 0.55
CA SER A 114 -8.75 7.06 0.73
C SER A 114 -9.29 7.65 -0.57
N ASN A 115 -8.57 7.45 -1.70
CA ASN A 115 -8.81 8.12 -2.99
C ASN A 115 -8.86 9.66 -2.90
N ARG A 116 -8.24 10.24 -1.86
CA ARG A 116 -8.09 11.68 -1.67
C ARG A 116 -6.62 12.04 -1.74
N ASN A 117 -6.31 13.27 -2.14
CA ASN A 117 -4.94 13.79 -2.12
C ASN A 117 -3.96 12.88 -2.86
N LEU A 118 -4.31 12.52 -4.11
CA LEU A 118 -3.55 11.57 -4.90
C LEU A 118 -2.37 12.26 -5.59
N VAL A 119 -1.27 11.53 -5.66
CA VAL A 119 -0.09 11.92 -6.43
C VAL A 119 0.19 10.84 -7.46
N SER A 120 0.37 11.26 -8.72
CA SER A 120 0.82 10.44 -9.82
C SER A 120 2.33 10.56 -9.99
N ILE A 121 3.01 9.41 -10.01
CA ILE A 121 4.41 9.25 -10.34
C ILE A 121 4.48 8.56 -11.69
N LYS A 122 4.79 9.32 -12.74
CA LYS A 122 4.95 8.79 -14.10
C LYS A 122 6.39 8.34 -14.30
N LEU A 123 6.58 7.14 -14.82
CA LEU A 123 7.87 6.56 -15.15
C LEU A 123 8.23 6.80 -16.62
N LYS A 124 9.53 6.89 -16.91
CA LYS A 124 10.06 7.03 -18.27
C LYS A 124 9.73 5.80 -19.12
N ALA A 125 9.88 4.61 -18.54
CA ALA A 125 9.58 3.32 -19.15
C ALA A 125 8.63 2.49 -18.28
N ARG A 126 7.98 1.49 -18.89
CA ARG A 126 7.13 0.55 -18.15
C ARG A 126 8.03 -0.37 -17.31
N ARG A 127 7.75 -0.46 -16.02
CA ARG A 127 8.51 -1.27 -15.05
C ARG A 127 7.64 -2.41 -14.51
N ARG A 128 8.25 -3.57 -14.26
CA ARG A 128 7.62 -4.70 -13.55
C ARG A 128 7.84 -4.56 -12.05
N PHE A 129 6.82 -4.92 -11.28
CA PHE A 129 6.85 -4.88 -9.82
C PHE A 129 6.69 -6.31 -9.30
N PRO A 130 7.78 -6.98 -8.86
CA PRO A 130 7.73 -8.37 -8.39
C PRO A 130 6.74 -8.57 -7.25
N MET A 131 6.66 -7.62 -6.31
CA MET A 131 5.70 -7.65 -5.19
C MET A 131 4.24 -7.62 -5.64
N LEU A 132 3.97 -7.26 -6.89
CA LEU A 132 2.63 -7.20 -7.48
C LEU A 132 2.42 -8.35 -8.49
N LEU A 133 3.02 -9.52 -8.24
CA LEU A 133 2.98 -10.66 -9.16
C LEU A 133 3.48 -10.28 -10.56
N LEU A 134 4.60 -9.56 -10.61
CA LEU A 134 5.25 -9.10 -11.85
C LEU A 134 4.38 -8.20 -12.74
N ARG A 135 3.29 -7.63 -12.20
CA ARG A 135 2.50 -6.64 -12.93
C ARG A 135 3.37 -5.47 -13.36
N SER A 136 3.08 -4.96 -14.56
CA SER A 136 3.85 -3.89 -15.18
C SER A 136 3.05 -2.60 -15.25
N GLY A 137 3.67 -1.48 -14.91
CA GLY A 137 3.06 -0.16 -15.00
C GLY A 137 4.04 0.92 -15.42
N LYS A 138 3.54 2.01 -15.98
CA LYS A 138 4.28 3.23 -16.31
C LYS A 138 3.86 4.40 -15.43
N GLU A 139 2.79 4.26 -14.66
CA GLU A 139 2.30 5.30 -13.77
C GLU A 139 1.89 4.66 -12.45
N ILE A 140 2.30 5.29 -11.35
CA ILE A 140 1.99 4.84 -10.01
C ILE A 140 1.22 5.95 -9.31
N ILE A 141 0.03 5.66 -8.82
CA ILE A 141 -0.81 6.61 -8.10
C ILE A 141 -0.77 6.25 -6.63
N ILE A 142 -0.42 7.19 -5.76
CA ILE A 142 -0.36 7.01 -4.30
C ILE A 142 -1.28 8.02 -3.62
N ASP A 143 -1.82 7.68 -2.46
CA ASP A 143 -2.49 8.65 -1.59
C ASP A 143 -1.58 9.13 -0.45
N LEU A 144 -1.62 10.44 -0.16
CA LEU A 144 -0.75 11.07 0.83
C LEU A 144 -1.53 12.01 1.73
N ASN A 145 -1.10 12.14 2.99
CA ASN A 145 -1.68 13.13 3.89
C ASN A 145 -1.33 14.56 3.44
N ASN A 146 -0.10 14.78 2.95
CA ASN A 146 0.38 16.07 2.45
C ASN A 146 0.95 15.95 1.02
N PRO A 147 0.10 15.98 -0.03
CA PRO A 147 0.54 15.74 -1.41
C PRO A 147 1.38 16.89 -1.97
N SER A 148 1.09 18.14 -1.61
CA SER A 148 1.79 19.32 -2.13
C SER A 148 3.26 19.36 -1.70
N GLU A 149 3.53 19.05 -0.44
CA GLU A 149 4.89 18.96 0.09
C GLU A 149 5.70 17.83 -0.57
N PHE A 150 5.06 16.68 -0.78
CA PHE A 150 5.69 15.56 -1.47
C PHE A 150 6.04 15.90 -2.92
N VAL A 151 5.11 16.48 -3.68
CA VAL A 151 5.31 16.87 -5.07
C VAL A 151 6.45 17.90 -5.17
N LYS A 152 6.48 18.89 -4.27
CA LYS A 152 7.55 19.88 -4.22
C LYS A 152 8.91 19.21 -3.98
N ALA A 153 9.03 18.42 -2.90
CA ALA A 153 10.28 17.76 -2.54
C ALA A 153 10.78 16.78 -3.62
N ALA A 154 9.86 16.09 -4.30
CA ALA A 154 10.20 15.19 -5.41
C ALA A 154 10.71 15.96 -6.64
N ASN A 155 10.05 17.07 -7.00
CA ASN A 155 10.46 17.88 -8.15
C ASN A 155 11.79 18.60 -7.91
N ASP A 156 12.04 19.10 -6.70
CA ASP A 156 13.32 19.70 -6.31
C ASP A 156 14.50 18.73 -6.49
N LYS A 157 14.25 17.41 -6.33
CA LYS A 157 15.24 16.36 -6.56
C LYS A 157 15.36 15.94 -8.03
N LEU A 158 14.28 16.03 -8.80
CA LEU A 158 14.27 15.69 -10.25
C LEU A 158 14.95 16.74 -11.12
N GLN A 159 15.00 18.00 -10.67
CA GLN A 159 15.65 19.11 -11.38
C GLN A 159 17.16 19.22 -11.11
N ARG A 160 17.68 18.44 -10.15
CA ARG A 160 19.11 18.32 -9.86
C ARG A 160 19.74 17.25 -10.74
#